data_AF-A0A1X7EWP5-F1
#
_entry.id   AF-A0A1X7EWP5-F1
#
_cell.length_a   1.000
_cell.length_b   1.000
_cell.length_c   1.000
_cell.angle_alpha   90.00
_cell.angle_beta   90.00
_cell.angle_gamma   90.00
#
_symmetry.space_group_name_H-M   'P 1'
#
loop_
_entity.id
_entity.type
_entity.pdbx_description
1 polymer ?
#
loop_
_entity_poly.entity_id
_entity_poly.type
_entity_poly.pdbx_seq_one_letter_code
_entity_poly.pdbx_strand_id
1 'polypeptide(L)' 'MLSVRWDKPVLVGDNLIFGPLEAHKFMMSGWPNIKDREFAVAESTILAALDGRKTPDEAREKFEAALKSAQLN' A
#
# COMPACT_ATOMS: atom_id res chain seq x y z
N MET A 1 -16.50 9.21 -6.09
CA MET A 1 -15.36 8.62 -5.36
C MET A 1 -14.20 9.59 -5.47
N LEU A 2 -13.79 10.20 -4.36
CA LEU A 2 -12.58 11.03 -4.33
C LEU A 2 -11.39 10.08 -4.41
N SER A 3 -10.70 10.08 -5.54
CA SER A 3 -9.50 9.27 -5.75
C SER A 3 -8.39 9.81 -4.86
N VAL A 4 -8.28 9.26 -3.64
CA VAL A 4 -7.18 9.56 -2.73
C VAL A 4 -5.87 9.15 -3.42
N ARG A 5 -4.99 10.14 -3.64
CA ARG A 5 -3.66 9.93 -4.22
C ARG A 5 -2.60 10.31 -3.20
N TRP A 6 -1.43 9.69 -3.32
CA TRP A 6 -0.25 10.10 -2.57
C TRP A 6 0.46 11.23 -3.31
N ASP A 7 0.96 12.22 -2.57
CA ASP A 7 1.84 13.26 -3.11
C ASP A 7 3.13 12.68 -3.69
N LYS A 8 3.60 11.57 -3.10
CA LYS A 8 4.76 10.82 -3.58
C LYS A 8 4.34 9.39 -3.91
N PRO A 9 4.48 8.95 -5.17
CA PRO A 9 4.21 7.57 -5.51
C PRO A 9 5.21 6.64 -4.82
N VAL A 10 4.79 5.41 -4.57
CA VAL A 10 5.66 4.36 -4.04
C VAL A 10 6.14 3.50 -5.19
N LEU A 11 7.46 3.27 -5.24
CA LEU A 11 8.07 2.35 -6.20
C LEU A 11 7.89 0.91 -5.70
N VAL A 12 7.48 0.02 -6.61
CA VAL A 12 7.28 -1.40 -6.36
C VAL A 12 7.88 -2.17 -7.52
N GLY A 13 9.10 -2.69 -7.36
CA GLY A 13 9.92 -3.13 -8.48
C GLY A 13 10.08 -1.99 -9.51
N ASP A 14 9.60 -2.20 -10.74
CA ASP A 14 9.60 -1.20 -11.80
C ASP A 14 8.30 -0.38 -11.91
N ASN A 15 7.31 -0.63 -11.03
CA ASN A 15 5.99 0.01 -11.09
C ASN A 15 5.86 1.14 -10.06
N LEU A 16 5.24 2.25 -10.47
CA LEU A 16 4.90 3.36 -9.58
C LEU A 16 3.43 3.27 -9.17
N ILE A 17 3.18 3.24 -7.87
CA ILE A 17 1.84 3.23 -7.26
C ILE A 17 1.51 4.64 -6.75
N PHE A 18 0.45 5.25 -7.28
CA PHE A 18 0.12 6.66 -7.03
C PHE A 18 -0.91 6.86 -5.91
N GLY A 19 -1.41 5.79 -5.29
CA GLY A 19 -2.34 5.94 -4.17
C GLY A 19 -2.80 4.62 -3.54
N PRO A 20 -3.58 4.71 -2.45
CA PRO A 20 -3.98 3.56 -1.66
C PRO A 20 -4.82 2.54 -2.45
N LEU A 21 -5.64 2.99 -3.40
CA LEU A 21 -6.46 2.10 -4.22
C LEU A 21 -5.60 1.23 -5.14
N GLU A 22 -4.59 1.82 -5.77
CA GLU A 22 -3.63 1.09 -6.61
C GLU A 22 -2.76 0.17 -5.76
N ALA A 23 -2.33 0.63 -4.57
CA ALA A 23 -1.59 -0.18 -3.61
C ALA A 23 -2.40 -1.43 -3.21
N HIS A 24 -3.67 -1.27 -2.86
CA HIS A 24 -4.55 -2.40 -2.51
C HIS A 24 -4.68 -3.41 -3.67
N LYS A 25 -4.87 -2.92 -4.90
CA LYS A 25 -4.91 -3.80 -6.09
C LYS A 25 -3.60 -4.56 -6.27
N PHE A 26 -2.46 -3.91 -6.08
CA PHE A 26 -1.16 -4.56 -6.12
C PHE A 26 -1.01 -5.62 -5.02
N MET A 27 -1.43 -5.32 -3.79
CA MET A 27 -1.40 -6.28 -2.68
C MET A 27 -2.24 -7.54 -2.95
N MET A 28 -3.36 -7.39 -3.66
CA MET A 28 -4.25 -8.51 -3.97
C MET A 28 -3.80 -9.35 -5.17
N SER A 29 -3.18 -8.73 -6.18
CA SER A 29 -2.86 -9.40 -7.45
C SER A 29 -1.37 -9.59 -7.72
N GLY A 30 -0.49 -8.78 -7.13
CA GLY A 30 0.94 -8.75 -7.41
C GLY A 30 1.83 -9.15 -6.23
N TRP A 31 1.26 -9.40 -5.05
CA TRP A 31 2.05 -9.75 -3.87
C TRP A 31 2.51 -11.23 -3.90
N PRO A 32 3.78 -11.53 -3.58
CA PRO A 32 4.26 -12.90 -3.42
C PRO A 32 3.49 -13.62 -2.30
N ASN A 33 3.49 -14.96 -2.28
CA ASN A 33 2.74 -15.75 -1.28
C ASN A 33 3.15 -15.54 0.19
N ILE A 34 4.15 -14.68 0.47
CA ILE A 34 4.59 -14.30 1.80
C ILE A 34 3.71 -13.15 2.29
N LYS A 35 2.63 -13.51 3.02
CA LYS A 35 1.75 -12.57 3.72
C LYS A 35 2.14 -12.52 5.19
N ASP A 36 3.21 -11.78 5.46
CA ASP A 36 3.72 -11.54 6.80
C ASP A 36 2.86 -10.54 7.58
N ARG A 37 3.22 -10.28 8.83
CA ARG A 37 2.47 -9.35 9.69
C ARG A 37 2.39 -7.94 9.08
N GLU A 38 3.45 -7.49 8.41
CA GLU A 38 3.48 -6.16 7.79
C GLU A 38 2.50 -6.06 6.62
N PHE A 39 2.31 -7.12 5.83
CA PHE A 39 1.25 -7.19 4.81
C PHE A 39 -0.13 -6.91 5.40
N ALA A 40 -0.52 -7.63 6.46
CA ALA A 40 -1.83 -7.48 7.08
C ALA A 40 -2.05 -6.06 7.65
N VAL A 41 -0.99 -5.47 8.22
CA VAL A 41 -1.02 -4.09 8.74
C VAL A 41 -1.16 -3.07 7.61
N ALA A 42 -0.45 -3.26 6.50
CA ALA A 42 -0.53 -2.40 5.33
C ALA A 42 -1.91 -2.45 4.68
N GLU A 43 -2.46 -3.64 4.47
CA GLU A 43 -3.80 -3.83 3.89
C GLU A 43 -4.88 -3.14 4.72
N SER A 44 -4.87 -3.39 6.04
CA SER A 44 -5.81 -2.76 6.97
C SER A 44 -5.70 -1.23 6.99
N THR A 45 -4.46 -0.71 6.94
CA THR A 45 -4.21 0.73 6.94
C THR A 45 -4.65 1.38 5.62
N ILE A 46 -4.40 0.73 4.48
CA ILE A 46 -4.85 1.19 3.17
C ILE A 46 -6.38 1.24 3.10
N LEU A 47 -7.07 0.20 3.57
CA LEU A 47 -8.53 0.18 3.62
C LEU A 47 -9.08 1.28 4.54
N ALA A 48 -8.46 1.49 5.70
CA ALA A 48 -8.84 2.56 6.61
C ALA A 48 -8.61 3.95 5.99
N ALA A 49 -7.58 4.14 5.18
CA ALA A 49 -7.34 5.40 4.46
C ALA A 49 -8.33 5.63 3.32
N LEU A 50 -8.74 4.57 2.61
CA LEU A 50 -9.81 4.64 1.61
C LEU A 50 -11.17 5.00 2.22
N ASP A 51 -11.42 4.53 3.45
CA ASP A 51 -12.61 4.90 4.24
C ASP A 51 -12.52 6.32 4.86
N GLY A 52 -11.37 6.99 4.75
CA GLY A 52 -11.14 8.29 5.40
C GLY A 52 -10.95 8.23 6.92
N ARG A 53 -10.77 7.02 7.48
CA ARG A 53 -10.46 6.79 8.91
C ARG A 53 -8.98 6.97 9.23
N LYS A 54 -8.13 6.93 8.21
CA LYS A 54 -6.68 7.19 8.29
C LYS A 54 -6.23 8.13 7.18
N THR A 55 -5.04 8.71 7.34
CA THR A 55 -4.47 9.58 6.32
C THR A 55 -3.87 8.75 5.18
N PRO A 56 -3.83 9.30 3.95
CA PRO A 56 -3.16 8.66 2.83
C PRO A 56 -1.67 8.43 3.12
N ASP A 57 -1.03 9.37 3.81
CA ASP A 57 0.40 9.28 4.18
C ASP A 57 0.68 8.09 5.10
N GLU A 58 -0.17 7.83 6.09
CA GLU A 58 0.00 6.68 6.97
C GLU A 58 -0.14 5.36 6.20
N ALA A 59 -1.08 5.29 5.24
CA ALA A 59 -1.19 4.14 4.34
C ALA A 59 0.06 3.96 3.47
N ARG A 60 0.68 5.05 3.02
CA ARG A 60 1.92 5.04 2.23
C ARG A 60 3.07 4.42 3.03
N GLU A 61 3.28 4.90 4.25
CA GLU A 61 4.36 4.43 5.12
C GLU A 61 4.22 2.94 5.47
N LYS A 62 2.99 2.48 5.76
CA LYS A 62 2.75 1.06 6.04
C LYS A 62 2.92 0.18 4.81
N PHE A 63 2.51 0.66 3.65
CA PHE A 63 2.74 -0.05 2.39
C PHE A 63 4.23 -0.19 2.08
N GLU A 64 5.02 0.87 2.22
CA GLU A 64 6.49 0.82 2.06
C GLU A 64 7.16 -0.14 3.05
N ALA A 65 6.71 -0.17 4.30
CA ALA A 65 7.22 -1.11 5.30
C ALA A 65 6.95 -2.57 4.91
N ALA A 66 5.73 -2.87 4.43
CA ALA A 66 5.38 -4.19 3.95
C ALA A 66 6.21 -4.59 2.72
N LEU A 67 6.46 -3.66 1.78
CA LEU A 67 7.30 -3.94 0.61
C LEU A 67 8.74 -4.25 1.00
N LYS A 68 9.31 -3.51 1.97
CA LYS A 68 10.65 -3.80 2.51
C LYS A 68 10.71 -5.17 3.19
N SER A 69 9.69 -5.53 3.96
CA SER A 69 9.60 -6.85 4.61
C SER A 69 9.53 -7.98 3.57
N ALA A 70 8.78 -7.76 2.48
CA ALA A 70 8.62 -8.71 1.39
C ALA A 70 9.75 -8.68 0.35
N GLN A 71 10.77 -7.82 0.51
CA GLN A 71 11.87 -7.60 -0.44
C GLN A 71 11.40 -7.24 -1.86
N LEU A 72 10.36 -6.40 -1.95
CA LEU A 72 9.73 -5.94 -3.20
C LEU A 72 10.08 -4.48 -3.57
N ASN A 73 11.04 -3.89 -2.86
CA ASN A 73 11.48 -2.50 -3.00
C ASN A 73 13.00 -2.45 -3.12
#